data_AF-A0A958SM74-F1
#
_entry.id   AF-A0A958SM74-F1
#
_cell.length_a   1.000
_cell.length_b   1.000
_cell.length_c   1.000
_cell.angle_alpha   90.00
_cell.angle_beta   90.00
_cell.angle_gamma   90.00
#
_symmetry.space_group_name_H-M   'P 1'
#
loop_
_entity.id
_entity.type
_entity.pdbx_description
1 polymer ?
#
loop_
_entity_poly.entity_id
_entity_poly.type
_entity_poly.pdbx_seq_one_letter_code
_entity_poly.pdbx_strand_id
1 'polypeptide(L)'
;MIFTKYRNLIRWLIVIASFIIISLILWNTYIFFQYFKEEQRAKMDVWATAHTDIYTNPLDDNINPVTSKVFFESKIDNQMIVLNELDQITAFNNIDSTLLENHIQVEKLVQQFENENNPIELFYIDKTNEKVSLGTLYYGNSPLINKLKYYPMALLLIIILFGAVVYFFYRSSKTATQNKLWSGMAKETAHQIG
;
A
#
# COMPACT_ATOMS: atom_id res chain seq x y z
N MET A 1 46.83 -11.78 -6.19
CA MET A 1 46.83 -13.23 -5.86
C MET A 1 45.87 -13.60 -4.71
N ILE A 2 45.40 -12.67 -3.87
CA ILE A 2 44.45 -12.96 -2.77
C ILE A 2 43.02 -13.25 -3.28
N PHE A 3 42.58 -12.57 -4.34
CA PHE A 3 41.23 -12.71 -4.92
C PHE A 3 40.91 -14.10 -5.51
N THR A 4 41.91 -14.88 -5.91
CA THR A 4 41.67 -16.22 -6.49
C THR A 4 41.45 -17.30 -5.43
N LYS A 5 42.02 -17.15 -4.22
CA LYS A 5 41.92 -18.13 -3.12
C LYS A 5 40.60 -18.05 -2.34
N TYR A 6 40.00 -16.86 -2.22
CA TYR A 6 38.75 -16.62 -1.48
C TYR A 6 37.51 -16.40 -2.38
N ARG A 7 37.60 -16.71 -3.67
CA ARG A 7 36.57 -16.39 -4.67
C ARG A 7 35.17 -16.93 -4.31
N ASN A 8 35.10 -18.13 -3.71
CA ASN A 8 33.82 -18.73 -3.30
C ASN A 8 33.23 -18.03 -2.06
N LEU A 9 34.06 -17.64 -1.09
CA LEU A 9 33.63 -16.92 0.11
C LEU A 9 33.11 -15.52 -0.25
N ILE A 10 33.83 -14.78 -1.12
CA ILE A 10 33.40 -13.46 -1.59
C ILE A 10 32.06 -13.55 -2.33
N ARG A 11 31.84 -14.59 -3.16
CA ARG A 11 30.56 -14.82 -3.85
C ARG A 11 29.40 -15.01 -2.86
N TRP A 12 29.57 -15.87 -1.86
CA TRP A 12 28.54 -16.09 -0.85
C TRP A 12 28.27 -14.85 -0.01
N LEU A 13 29.31 -14.07 0.33
CA LEU A 13 29.17 -12.81 1.04
C LEU A 13 28.31 -11.81 0.25
N ILE A 14 28.57 -11.65 -1.05
CA ILE A 14 27.77 -10.76 -1.93
C ILE A 14 26.30 -11.21 -2.00
N VAL A 15 26.05 -12.52 -2.10
CA VAL A 15 24.68 -13.06 -2.15
C VAL A 15 23.94 -12.76 -0.84
N ILE A 16 24.57 -13.02 0.30
CA ILE A 16 23.99 -12.76 1.63
C ILE A 16 23.75 -11.26 1.82
N ALA A 17 24.72 -10.42 1.48
CA ALA A 17 24.58 -8.96 1.56
C ALA A 17 23.42 -8.45 0.70
N SER A 18 23.27 -8.98 -0.53
CA SER A 18 22.17 -8.61 -1.43
C SER A 18 20.81 -9.00 -0.86
N PHE A 19 20.70 -10.20 -0.28
CA PHE A 19 19.47 -10.65 0.36
C PHE A 19 19.10 -9.79 1.56
N ILE A 20 20.07 -9.39 2.38
CA ILE A 20 19.88 -8.47 3.52
C ILE A 20 19.37 -7.12 3.02
N ILE A 21 20.00 -6.54 1.99
CA ILE A 21 19.58 -5.25 1.42
C ILE A 21 18.13 -5.32 0.91
N ILE A 22 17.78 -6.36 0.16
CA ILE A 22 16.41 -6.56 -0.35
C ILE A 22 15.42 -6.67 0.81
N SER A 23 15.76 -7.45 1.84
CA SER A 23 14.90 -7.64 3.01
C SER A 23 14.68 -6.32 3.76
N LEU A 24 15.72 -5.50 3.92
CA LEU A 24 15.63 -4.17 4.53
C LEU A 24 14.75 -3.21 3.72
N ILE A 25 14.86 -3.22 2.39
CA ILE A 25 14.02 -2.38 1.52
C ILE A 25 12.55 -2.80 1.64
N LEU A 26 12.25 -4.10 1.60
CA LEU A 26 10.89 -4.61 1.76
C LEU A 26 10.32 -4.27 3.13
N TRP A 27 11.11 -4.46 4.18
CA TRP A 27 10.73 -4.13 5.55
C TRP A 27 10.42 -2.64 5.71
N ASN A 28 11.28 -1.77 5.17
CA ASN A 28 11.07 -0.32 5.21
C ASN A 28 9.83 0.11 4.41
N THR A 29 9.62 -0.48 3.23
CA THR A 29 8.43 -0.23 2.40
C THR A 29 7.15 -0.63 3.13
N TYR A 30 7.17 -1.77 3.84
CA TYR A 30 6.03 -2.21 4.65
C TYR A 30 5.73 -1.22 5.79
N ILE A 31 6.75 -0.78 6.53
CA ILE A 31 6.58 0.23 7.60
C ILE A 31 6.00 1.52 7.03
N PHE A 32 6.55 2.00 5.90
CA PHE A 32 6.07 3.21 5.25
C PHE A 32 4.59 3.12 4.87
N PHE A 33 4.16 1.97 4.34
CA PHE A 33 2.76 1.73 4.01
C PHE A 33 1.84 1.78 5.24
N GLN A 34 2.26 1.15 6.34
CA GLN A 34 1.48 1.17 7.60
C GLN A 34 1.37 2.58 8.18
N TYR A 35 2.49 3.31 8.24
CA TYR A 35 2.50 4.70 8.69
C TYR A 35 1.54 5.57 7.87
N PHE A 36 1.52 5.37 6.55
CA PHE A 36 0.59 6.09 5.69
C PHE A 36 -0.88 5.71 5.94
N LYS A 37 -1.19 4.43 6.21
CA LYS A 37 -2.54 4.02 6.60
C LYS A 37 -2.98 4.69 7.91
N GLU A 38 -2.09 4.77 8.90
CA GLU A 38 -2.36 5.43 10.17
C GLU A 38 -2.59 6.94 9.99
N GLU A 39 -1.77 7.61 9.17
CA GLU A 39 -1.95 9.04 8.87
C GLU A 39 -3.30 9.31 8.17
N GLN A 40 -3.70 8.43 7.24
CA GLN A 40 -5.01 8.55 6.58
C GLN A 40 -6.15 8.34 7.57
N ARG A 41 -6.04 7.37 8.47
CA ARG A 41 -7.04 7.16 9.53
C ARG A 41 -7.15 8.39 10.44
N ALA A 42 -6.04 8.97 10.86
CA ALA A 42 -6.03 10.19 11.68
C ALA A 42 -6.74 11.36 10.97
N LYS A 43 -6.59 11.49 9.64
CA LYS A 43 -7.33 12.48 8.85
C LYS A 43 -8.84 12.22 8.86
N MET A 44 -9.24 10.96 8.75
CA MET A 44 -10.66 10.58 8.84
C MET A 44 -11.23 10.82 10.23
N ASP A 45 -10.47 10.57 11.30
CA ASP A 45 -10.88 10.86 12.68
C ASP A 45 -11.08 12.38 12.89
N VAL A 46 -10.16 13.19 12.36
CA VAL A 46 -10.27 14.66 12.39
C VAL A 46 -11.48 15.16 11.60
N TRP A 47 -11.75 14.57 10.43
CA TRP A 47 -12.95 14.89 9.65
C TRP A 47 -14.24 14.47 10.36
N ALA A 48 -14.26 13.27 10.95
CA ALA A 48 -15.39 12.76 11.73
C ALA A 48 -15.74 13.66 12.91
N THR A 49 -14.71 14.16 13.60
CA THR A 49 -14.86 15.14 14.69
C THR A 49 -15.44 16.45 14.15
N ALA A 50 -14.90 16.96 13.05
CA ALA A 50 -15.41 18.19 12.45
C ALA A 50 -16.86 18.08 11.94
N HIS A 51 -17.22 16.93 11.37
CA HIS A 51 -18.59 16.62 10.94
C HIS A 51 -19.55 16.61 12.12
N THR A 52 -19.16 15.98 13.23
CA THR A 52 -19.93 15.94 14.48
C THR A 52 -20.13 17.34 15.06
N ASP A 53 -19.08 18.17 15.10
CA ASP A 53 -19.16 19.54 15.59
C ASP A 53 -20.11 20.42 14.75
N ILE A 54 -20.03 20.33 13.42
CA ILE A 54 -20.92 21.07 12.51
C ILE A 54 -22.37 20.61 12.65
N TYR A 55 -22.60 19.30 12.79
CA TYR A 55 -23.95 18.76 12.94
C TYR A 55 -24.61 19.18 14.26
N THR A 56 -23.84 19.27 15.35
CA THR A 56 -24.36 19.58 16.69
C THR A 56 -24.48 21.08 16.97
N ASN A 57 -23.67 21.93 16.33
CA ASN A 57 -23.70 23.39 16.49
C ASN A 57 -24.01 24.13 15.18
N PRO A 58 -25.12 23.82 14.48
CA PRO A 58 -25.43 24.43 13.18
C PRO A 58 -25.83 25.91 13.25
N LEU A 59 -26.12 26.43 14.45
CA LEU A 59 -26.66 27.77 14.71
C LEU A 59 -25.69 28.69 15.48
N ASP A 60 -24.45 28.26 15.71
CA ASP A 60 -23.42 29.17 16.21
C ASP A 60 -22.90 29.99 15.02
N ASP A 61 -23.13 31.30 15.02
CA ASP A 61 -22.58 32.22 14.01
C ASP A 61 -21.04 32.20 13.96
N ASN A 62 -20.39 31.56 14.95
CA ASN A 62 -18.95 31.33 15.01
C ASN A 62 -18.59 29.84 14.97
N ILE A 63 -19.01 29.10 13.93
CA ILE A 63 -18.37 27.81 13.61
C ILE A 63 -16.85 28.02 13.65
N ASN A 64 -16.17 27.24 14.49
CA ASN A 64 -14.72 27.35 14.66
C ASN A 64 -14.05 27.32 13.27
N PRO A 65 -13.26 28.35 12.90
CA PRO A 65 -12.62 28.42 11.59
C PRO A 65 -11.75 27.20 11.26
N VAL A 66 -11.23 26.51 12.27
CA VAL A 66 -10.47 25.27 12.09
C VAL A 66 -11.40 24.13 11.69
N THR A 67 -12.56 23.99 12.32
CA THR A 67 -13.56 22.97 12.00
C THR A 67 -14.09 23.14 10.59
N SER A 68 -14.45 24.37 10.19
CA SER A 68 -14.90 24.64 8.82
C SER A 68 -13.80 24.40 7.80
N LYS A 69 -12.56 24.81 8.09
CA LYS A 69 -11.41 24.53 7.22
C LYS A 69 -11.15 23.03 7.06
N VAL A 70 -11.20 22.26 8.14
CA VAL A 70 -11.06 20.79 8.08
C VAL A 70 -12.20 20.18 7.27
N PHE A 71 -13.44 20.59 7.50
CA PHE A 71 -14.58 19.95 6.84
C PHE A 71 -14.68 20.31 5.35
N PHE A 72 -14.48 21.58 5.00
CA PHE A 72 -14.70 22.09 3.63
C PHE A 72 -13.43 22.18 2.78
N GLU A 73 -12.24 22.37 3.37
CA GLU A 73 -10.99 22.53 2.62
C GLU A 73 -10.07 21.30 2.67
N SER A 74 -10.32 20.32 3.55
CA SER A 74 -9.49 19.12 3.56
C SER A 74 -9.68 18.31 2.28
N LYS A 75 -8.55 17.94 1.68
CA LYS A 75 -8.53 17.02 0.53
C LYS A 75 -8.65 15.59 1.02
N ILE A 76 -9.89 15.12 1.14
CA ILE A 76 -10.20 13.72 1.39
C ILE A 76 -10.61 13.12 0.06
N ASP A 77 -9.72 12.31 -0.51
CA ASP A 77 -9.93 11.62 -1.78
C ASP A 77 -10.55 10.22 -1.56
N ASN A 78 -10.79 9.84 -0.30
CA ASN A 78 -11.43 8.59 0.09
C ASN A 78 -12.91 8.61 -0.30
N GLN A 79 -13.41 7.47 -0.73
CA GLN A 79 -14.85 7.23 -0.80
C GLN A 79 -15.36 7.01 0.61
N MET A 80 -16.44 7.70 0.98
CA MET A 80 -17.02 7.56 2.32
C MET A 80 -18.54 7.70 2.31
N ILE A 81 -19.18 6.97 3.23
CA ILE A 81 -20.61 7.02 3.51
C ILE A 81 -20.80 7.10 5.02
N VAL A 82 -21.69 7.97 5.46
CA VAL A 82 -22.20 8.00 6.84
C VAL A 82 -23.60 7.39 6.84
N LEU A 83 -23.79 6.39 7.68
CA LEU A 83 -25.09 5.77 7.93
C LEU A 83 -25.58 6.12 9.32
N ASN A 84 -26.85 6.49 9.47
CA ASN A 84 -27.48 6.60 10.79
C ASN A 84 -27.81 5.21 11.36
N GLU A 85 -28.38 5.16 12.56
CA GLU A 85 -28.79 3.89 13.21
C GLU A 85 -29.92 3.13 12.48
N LEU A 86 -30.54 3.75 11.48
CA LEU A 86 -31.58 3.15 10.64
C LEU A 86 -31.02 2.69 9.27
N ASP A 87 -29.68 2.61 9.13
CA ASP A 87 -28.97 2.31 7.89
C ASP A 87 -29.29 3.26 6.72
N GLN A 88 -29.69 4.48 7.04
CA GLN A 88 -29.95 5.52 6.04
C GLN A 88 -28.73 6.40 5.86
N ILE A 89 -28.45 6.75 4.60
CA ILE A 89 -27.32 7.60 4.24
C ILE A 89 -27.60 9.04 4.68
N THR A 90 -26.76 9.57 5.56
CA THR A 90 -26.83 10.98 6.02
C THR A 90 -25.81 11.87 5.31
N ALA A 91 -24.66 11.31 4.93
CA ALA A 91 -23.63 12.00 4.17
C ALA A 91 -22.84 11.01 3.31
N PHE A 92 -22.29 11.48 2.20
CA PHE A 92 -21.36 10.71 1.38
C PHE A 92 -20.37 11.66 0.70
N ASN A 93 -19.21 11.14 0.30
CA ASN A 93 -18.22 11.89 -0.48
C ASN A 93 -17.47 10.98 -1.46
N ASN A 94 -17.11 11.55 -2.62
CA ASN A 94 -16.41 10.87 -3.72
C ASN A 94 -17.08 9.57 -4.21
N ILE A 95 -18.40 9.45 -4.04
CA ILE A 95 -19.20 8.31 -4.52
C ILE A 95 -20.25 8.83 -5.50
N ASP A 96 -20.43 8.09 -6.59
CA ASP A 96 -21.48 8.36 -7.58
C ASP A 96 -22.85 8.14 -6.95
N SER A 97 -23.72 9.17 -6.98
CA SER A 97 -25.05 9.12 -6.39
C SER A 97 -25.93 8.01 -6.99
N THR A 98 -25.70 7.62 -8.25
CA THR A 98 -26.45 6.53 -8.89
C THR A 98 -26.22 5.18 -8.20
N LEU A 99 -25.05 4.99 -7.59
CA LEU A 99 -24.74 3.77 -6.82
C LEU A 99 -25.47 3.75 -5.47
N LEU A 100 -25.83 4.92 -4.94
CA LEU A 100 -26.48 5.08 -3.65
C LEU A 100 -28.00 4.86 -3.71
N GLU A 101 -28.59 4.89 -4.90
CA GLU A 101 -30.02 4.59 -5.11
C GLU A 101 -30.34 3.10 -4.92
N ASN A 102 -29.34 2.23 -5.10
CA ASN A 102 -29.51 0.79 -5.00
C ASN A 102 -28.99 0.26 -3.66
N HIS A 103 -29.92 -0.15 -2.79
CA HIS A 103 -29.60 -0.69 -1.47
C HIS A 103 -28.57 -1.83 -1.49
N ILE A 104 -28.62 -2.73 -2.49
CA ILE A 104 -27.67 -3.85 -2.63
C ILE A 104 -26.25 -3.33 -2.91
N GLN A 105 -26.11 -2.23 -3.65
CA GLN A 105 -24.81 -1.64 -3.95
C GLN A 105 -24.25 -0.91 -2.74
N VAL A 106 -25.10 -0.21 -1.98
CA VAL A 106 -24.71 0.43 -0.72
C VAL A 106 -24.19 -0.60 0.27
N GLU A 107 -24.92 -1.71 0.47
CA GLU A 107 -24.50 -2.79 1.38
C GLU A 107 -23.14 -3.39 0.96
N LYS A 108 -22.93 -3.62 -0.34
CA LYS A 108 -21.64 -4.08 -0.86
C LYS A 108 -20.52 -3.08 -0.58
N LEU A 109 -20.80 -1.78 -0.73
CA LEU A 109 -19.83 -0.73 -0.48
C LEU A 109 -19.46 -0.64 1.00
N VAL A 110 -20.44 -0.75 1.89
CA VAL A 110 -20.26 -0.78 3.35
C VAL A 110 -19.38 -1.97 3.74
N GLN A 111 -19.73 -3.19 3.28
CA GLN A 111 -18.93 -4.38 3.53
C GLN A 111 -17.50 -4.24 2.97
N GLN A 112 -17.34 -3.62 1.80
CA GLN A 112 -16.01 -3.36 1.26
C GLN A 112 -15.23 -2.42 2.18
N PHE A 113 -15.83 -1.33 2.63
CA PHE A 113 -15.19 -0.34 3.49
C PHE A 113 -14.81 -0.92 4.85
N GLU A 114 -15.67 -1.73 5.46
CA GLU A 114 -15.38 -2.45 6.71
C GLU A 114 -14.18 -3.40 6.58
N ASN A 115 -14.05 -4.08 5.44
CA ASN A 115 -12.91 -4.95 5.18
C ASN A 115 -11.61 -4.17 4.93
N GLU A 116 -11.71 -2.92 4.45
CA GLU A 116 -10.56 -2.08 4.16
C GLU A 116 -10.06 -1.32 5.40
N ASN A 117 -10.99 -0.79 6.20
CA ASN A 117 -10.71 0.03 7.37
C ASN A 117 -11.80 -0.14 8.44
N ASN A 118 -11.41 0.06 9.71
CA ASN A 118 -12.38 0.04 10.81
C ASN A 118 -13.29 1.28 10.71
N PRO A 119 -14.63 1.11 10.76
CA PRO A 119 -15.57 2.22 10.77
C PRO A 119 -15.35 3.16 11.96
N ILE A 120 -15.75 4.42 11.80
CA ILE A 120 -15.64 5.45 12.85
C ILE A 120 -17.06 5.79 13.33
N GLU A 121 -17.34 5.52 14.60
CA GLU A 121 -18.59 5.96 15.23
C GLU A 121 -18.60 7.48 15.38
N LEU A 122 -19.67 8.13 14.93
CA LEU A 122 -19.91 9.54 15.11
C LEU A 122 -20.83 9.71 16.32
N PHE A 123 -20.42 10.48 17.31
CA PHE A 123 -21.19 10.72 18.51
C PHE A 123 -20.85 12.05 19.15
N TYR A 124 -21.77 12.61 19.92
CA TYR A 124 -21.51 13.76 20.77
C TYR A 124 -21.96 13.47 22.21
N ILE A 125 -21.48 14.29 23.14
CA ILE A 125 -21.88 14.25 24.54
C ILE A 125 -22.90 15.36 24.75
N ASP A 126 -24.13 15.00 25.09
CA ASP A 126 -25.18 16.00 25.38
C ASP A 126 -24.96 16.63 26.77
N LYS A 127 -25.72 17.68 27.10
CA LYS A 127 -25.70 18.41 28.38
C LYS A 127 -25.95 17.51 29.59
N THR A 128 -26.54 16.33 29.38
CA THR A 128 -26.76 15.28 30.40
C THR A 128 -25.53 14.39 30.63
N ASN A 129 -24.41 14.62 29.93
CA ASN A 129 -23.23 13.75 29.86
C ASN A 129 -23.50 12.36 29.24
N GLU A 130 -24.56 12.23 28.44
CA GLU A 130 -24.88 11.00 27.73
C GLU A 130 -24.30 11.01 26.30
N LYS A 131 -23.78 9.86 25.85
CA LYS A 131 -23.27 9.66 24.49
C LYS A 131 -24.46 9.50 23.54
N VAL A 132 -24.65 10.46 22.65
CA VAL A 132 -25.67 10.41 21.59
C VAL A 132 -24.99 10.06 20.28
N SER A 133 -25.39 8.95 19.67
CA SER A 133 -24.90 8.47 18.39
C SER A 133 -25.50 9.29 17.24
N LEU A 134 -24.64 9.73 16.33
CA LEU A 134 -25.02 10.42 15.09
C LEU A 134 -24.99 9.49 13.87
N GLY A 135 -24.38 8.32 14.01
CA GLY A 135 -24.20 7.35 12.95
C GLY A 135 -22.79 6.77 12.91
N THR A 136 -22.49 6.04 11.84
CA THR A 136 -21.19 5.41 11.61
C THR A 136 -20.65 5.83 10.25
N LEU A 137 -19.40 6.27 10.23
CA LEU A 137 -18.63 6.61 9.04
C LEU A 137 -17.90 5.37 8.53
N TYR A 138 -18.30 4.92 7.35
CA TYR A 138 -17.64 3.89 6.57
C TYR A 138 -16.80 4.55 5.46
N TYR A 139 -15.53 4.17 5.34
CA TYR A 139 -14.64 4.77 4.35
C TYR A 139 -13.68 3.75 3.73
N GLY A 140 -13.52 3.86 2.43
CA GLY A 140 -12.56 3.09 1.66
C GLY A 140 -11.14 3.64 1.76
N ASN A 141 -10.19 2.85 1.27
CA ASN A 141 -8.82 3.28 1.04
C ASN A 141 -8.78 4.39 -0.01
N SER A 142 -7.86 5.33 0.15
CA SER A 142 -7.62 6.34 -0.87
C SER A 142 -7.09 5.69 -2.16
N PRO A 143 -7.31 6.30 -3.34
CA PRO A 143 -6.76 5.81 -4.60
C PRO A 143 -5.24 5.56 -4.54
N LEU A 144 -4.54 6.34 -3.71
CA LEU A 144 -3.11 6.19 -3.49
C LEU A 144 -2.79 4.93 -2.68
N ILE A 145 -3.46 4.67 -1.55
CA ILE A 145 -3.28 3.43 -0.76
C ILE A 145 -3.52 2.20 -1.65
N ASN A 146 -4.57 2.23 -2.47
CA ASN A 146 -4.89 1.12 -3.37
C ASN A 146 -3.77 0.83 -4.37
N LYS A 147 -3.06 1.87 -4.85
CA LYS A 147 -1.87 1.69 -5.71
C LYS A 147 -0.66 1.21 -4.90
N LEU A 148 -0.40 1.80 -3.73
CA LEU A 148 0.76 1.49 -2.90
C LEU A 148 0.74 0.06 -2.36
N LYS A 149 -0.43 -0.52 -2.14
CA LYS A 149 -0.60 -1.92 -1.70
C LYS A 149 0.15 -2.92 -2.60
N TYR A 150 0.26 -2.64 -3.91
CA TYR A 150 0.92 -3.54 -4.86
C TYR A 150 2.42 -3.26 -5.06
N TYR A 151 2.93 -2.17 -4.51
CA TYR A 151 4.31 -1.75 -4.70
C TYR A 151 5.35 -2.78 -4.21
N PRO A 152 5.19 -3.42 -3.03
CA PRO A 152 6.12 -4.47 -2.58
C PRO A 152 6.15 -5.68 -3.53
N MET A 153 5.00 -6.07 -4.10
CA MET A 153 4.91 -7.19 -5.05
C MET A 153 5.59 -6.86 -6.38
N ALA A 154 5.42 -5.61 -6.87
CA ALA A 154 6.11 -5.16 -8.07
C ALA A 154 7.64 -5.16 -7.89
N LEU A 155 8.13 -4.74 -6.72
CA LEU A 155 9.56 -4.78 -6.39
C LEU A 155 10.11 -6.21 -6.39
N LEU A 156 9.38 -7.16 -5.79
CA LEU A 156 9.74 -8.58 -5.81
C LEU A 156 9.82 -9.12 -7.24
N LEU A 157 8.85 -8.77 -8.09
CA LEU A 157 8.85 -9.18 -9.50
C LEU A 157 10.10 -8.66 -10.24
N ILE A 158 10.45 -7.38 -10.05
CA ILE A 158 11.66 -6.78 -10.65
C ILE A 158 12.92 -7.53 -10.20
N ILE A 159 13.02 -7.88 -8.91
CA ILE A 159 14.15 -8.64 -8.36
C ILE A 159 14.25 -10.03 -9.01
N ILE A 160 13.11 -10.73 -9.17
CA ILE A 160 13.08 -12.06 -9.81
C ILE A 160 13.50 -11.96 -11.28
N LEU A 161 12.97 -10.99 -12.01
CA LEU A 161 13.32 -10.77 -13.42
C LEU A 161 14.82 -10.45 -13.58
N PHE A 162 15.35 -9.58 -12.72
CA PHE A 162 16.78 -9.26 -12.72
C PHE A 162 17.64 -10.50 -12.38
N GLY A 163 17.21 -11.28 -11.38
CA GLY A 163 17.85 -12.56 -11.03
C GLY A 163 17.85 -13.55 -12.20
N ALA A 164 16.76 -13.63 -12.96
CA ALA A 164 16.68 -14.47 -14.16
C ALA A 164 17.66 -14.01 -15.26
N VAL A 165 17.76 -12.70 -15.51
CA VAL A 165 18.74 -12.14 -16.47
C VAL A 165 20.18 -12.50 -16.06
N VAL A 166 20.53 -12.33 -14.79
CA VAL A 166 21.85 -12.70 -14.25
C VAL A 166 22.10 -14.20 -14.41
N TYR A 167 21.11 -15.03 -14.12
CA TYR A 167 21.21 -16.48 -14.27
C TYR A 167 21.44 -16.91 -15.74
N PHE A 168 20.68 -16.36 -16.68
CA PHE A 168 20.85 -16.66 -18.11
C PHE A 168 22.21 -16.20 -18.63
N PHE A 169 22.66 -15.02 -18.23
CA PHE A 169 23.99 -14.51 -18.59
C PHE A 169 25.09 -15.44 -18.05
N TYR A 170 25.01 -15.85 -16.79
CA TYR A 170 25.97 -16.77 -16.18
C TYR A 170 26.00 -18.13 -16.91
N ARG A 171 24.82 -18.70 -17.21
CA ARG A 171 24.69 -19.94 -17.97
C ARG A 171 25.35 -19.81 -19.34
N SER A 172 25.04 -18.74 -20.08
CA SER A 172 25.59 -18.46 -21.42
C SER A 172 27.11 -18.34 -21.38
N SER A 173 27.66 -17.60 -20.42
CA SER A 173 29.11 -17.46 -20.23
C SER A 173 29.80 -18.79 -19.93
N LYS A 174 29.18 -19.63 -19.09
CA LYS A 174 29.69 -20.98 -18.78
C LYS A 174 29.69 -21.88 -20.02
N THR A 175 28.61 -21.86 -20.81
CA THR A 175 28.52 -22.59 -22.08
C THR A 175 29.58 -22.09 -23.08
N ALA A 176 29.77 -20.78 -23.21
CA ALA A 176 30.79 -20.21 -24.10
C ALA A 176 32.22 -20.62 -23.69
N THR A 177 32.50 -20.66 -22.39
CA THR A 177 33.79 -21.12 -21.85
C THR A 177 34.03 -22.60 -22.19
N GLN A 178 33.00 -23.45 -22.03
CA GLN A 178 33.08 -24.86 -22.42
C GLN A 178 33.29 -25.02 -23.93
N ASN A 179 32.53 -24.30 -24.76
CA ASN A 179 32.67 -24.36 -26.22
C ASN A 179 34.07 -23.96 -26.70
N LYS A 180 34.68 -22.93 -26.09
CA LYS A 180 36.07 -22.55 -26.38
C LYS A 180 37.06 -23.65 -26.00
N LEU A 181 36.83 -24.34 -24.88
CA LEU A 181 37.68 -25.44 -24.42
C LEU A 181 37.60 -26.65 -25.38
N TRP A 182 36.39 -26.99 -25.82
CA TRP A 182 36.15 -28.06 -26.80
C TRP A 182 36.79 -27.73 -28.16
N SER A 183 36.65 -26.49 -28.64
CA SER A 183 37.31 -26.05 -29.88
C SER A 183 38.84 -26.08 -29.76
N GLY A 184 39.38 -25.70 -28.61
CA GLY A 184 40.82 -25.80 -28.34
C GLY A 184 41.32 -27.25 -28.32
N MET A 185 40.62 -28.15 -27.63
CA MET A 185 40.95 -29.59 -27.61
C MET A 185 40.88 -30.20 -29.00
N ALA A 186 39.83 -29.90 -29.78
CA ALA A 186 39.70 -30.39 -31.14
C ALA A 186 40.85 -29.92 -32.05
N LYS A 187 41.32 -28.68 -31.88
CA LYS A 187 42.47 -28.13 -32.62
C LYS A 187 43.77 -28.83 -32.26
N GLU A 188 44.04 -29.05 -30.97
CA GLU A 188 45.23 -29.76 -30.49
C GLU A 188 45.23 -31.22 -30.95
N THR A 189 44.08 -31.90 -30.85
CA THR A 189 43.94 -33.27 -31.36
C THR A 189 44.16 -33.30 -32.87
N ALA A 190 43.53 -32.43 -33.66
CA ALA A 190 43.76 -32.36 -35.11
C ALA A 190 45.23 -32.13 -35.48
N HIS A 191 45.97 -31.38 -34.66
CA HIS A 191 47.40 -31.18 -34.82
C HIS A 191 48.24 -32.44 -34.49
N GLN A 192 47.76 -33.30 -33.58
CA GLN A 192 48.44 -34.53 -33.16
C GLN A 192 48.19 -35.75 -34.07
N ILE A 193 47.08 -35.79 -34.81
CA ILE A 193 46.72 -36.91 -35.72
C ILE A 193 46.92 -36.60 -37.21
N GLY A 194 47.21 -35.35 -37.58
CA GLY A 194 47.61 -34.95 -38.93
C GLY A 194 49.11 -34.88 -39.06
#